data_AF-A0A645CBM8-F1
#
_entry.id   AF-A0A645CBM8-F1
#
_cell.length_a   1.000
_cell.length_b   1.000
_cell.length_c   1.000
_cell.angle_alpha   90.00
_cell.angle_beta   90.00
_cell.angle_gamma   90.00
#
_symmetry.space_group_name_H-M   'P 1'
#
loop_
_entity.id
_entity.type
_entity.pdbx_description
1 polymer ?
#
loop_
_entity_poly.entity_id
_entity_poly.type
_entity_poly.pdbx_seq_one_letter_code
_entity_poly.pdbx_strand_id
1 'polypeptide(L)' 'MLLSRNLLYTAVTRAKKLVVIVGDAKYLEYMIKNNRTNDRYSNLAYKLNKFKEEGVLVK' A
#
# COMPACT_ATOMS: atom_id res chain seq x y z
N MET A 1 -9.69 0.30 -5.51
CA MET A 1 -8.49 0.37 -6.38
C MET A 1 -8.21 -1.02 -6.90
N LEU A 2 -8.36 -1.24 -8.22
CA LEU A 2 -7.91 -2.46 -8.88
C LEU A 2 -6.60 -2.17 -9.61
N LEU A 3 -5.89 -3.21 -10.02
CA LEU A 3 -4.66 -3.11 -10.82
C LEU A 3 -3.57 -2.20 -10.21
N SER A 4 -3.35 -2.29 -8.91
CA SER A 4 -2.32 -1.51 -8.19
C SER A 4 -1.19 -2.37 -7.66
N ARG A 5 0.00 -1.76 -7.51
CA ARG A 5 1.17 -2.43 -6.91
C ARG A 5 0.88 -2.99 -5.52
N ASN A 6 0.19 -2.21 -4.68
CA ASN A 6 -0.12 -2.60 -3.30
C ASN A 6 -1.07 -3.81 -3.25
N LEU A 7 -2.03 -3.90 -4.18
CA LEU A 7 -2.93 -5.06 -4.26
C LEU A 7 -2.17 -6.32 -4.70
N LEU A 8 -1.30 -6.20 -5.71
CA LEU A 8 -0.42 -7.30 -6.15
C LEU A 8 0.48 -7.78 -5.01
N TYR A 9 1.16 -6.86 -4.32
CA TYR A 9 2.03 -7.17 -3.18
C TYR A 9 1.25 -7.89 -2.07
N THR A 10 0.03 -7.43 -1.77
CA THR A 10 -0.84 -8.06 -0.78
C THR A 10 -1.24 -9.48 -1.19
N ALA A 11 -1.55 -9.71 -2.46
CA ALA A 11 -1.92 -11.04 -2.94
C ALA A 11 -0.73 -12.02 -2.86
N VAL A 12 0.45 -11.57 -3.28
CA VAL A 12 1.69 -12.37 -3.27
C VAL A 12 2.11 -12.74 -1.85
N THR A 13 2.10 -11.77 -0.92
CA THR A 13 2.56 -11.98 0.47
C THR A 13 1.62 -12.84 1.33
N ARG A 14 0.38 -13.11 0.88
CA ARG A 14 -0.52 -14.06 1.57
C ARG A 14 -0.11 -15.53 1.38
N ALA A 15 0.63 -15.85 0.32
CA ALA A 15 1.05 -17.23 0.08
C ALA A 15 2.25 -17.61 0.95
N LYS A 16 2.21 -18.82 1.52
CA LYS A 16 3.26 -19.30 2.44
C LYS A 16 4.35 -20.16 1.77
N LYS A 17 4.04 -20.78 0.64
CA LYS A 17 4.92 -21.78 -0.01
C LYS A 17 5.00 -21.64 -1.52
N LEU A 18 3.89 -21.31 -2.19
CA LEU A 18 3.82 -21.17 -3.65
C LEU A 18 2.78 -20.11 -4.04
N VAL A 19 3.10 -19.31 -5.06
CA VAL A 19 2.16 -18.40 -5.73
C VAL A 19 2.05 -18.81 -7.18
N VAL A 20 0.82 -18.94 -7.68
CA VAL A 20 0.55 -19.11 -9.11
C VAL A 20 -0.31 -17.92 -9.56
N ILE A 21 0.18 -17.16 -10.54
CA ILE A 21 -0.53 -16.02 -11.12
C ILE A 21 -1.10 -16.48 -12.47
N VAL A 22 -2.40 -16.34 -12.66
CA VAL A 22 -3.10 -16.70 -13.90
C VAL A 22 -3.67 -15.43 -14.53
N GLY A 23 -3.36 -15.20 -15.80
CA GLY A 23 -3.82 -14.04 -16.55
C GLY A 23 -2.79 -13.55 -17.56
N ASP A 24 -2.99 -12.34 -18.06
CA ASP A 24 -2.12 -11.73 -19.06
C ASP A 24 -0.97 -10.94 -18.41
N ALA A 25 0.26 -11.23 -18.82
CA ALA A 25 1.49 -10.63 -18.30
C ALA A 25 1.50 -9.09 -18.41
N LYS A 26 0.81 -8.53 -19.41
CA LYS A 26 0.72 -7.06 -19.57
C LYS A 26 0.08 -6.38 -18.37
N TYR A 27 -0.92 -7.03 -17.74
CA TYR A 27 -1.58 -6.47 -16.55
C TYR A 27 -0.70 -6.60 -15.31
N LEU A 28 0.07 -7.69 -15.20
CA LEU A 28 1.07 -7.82 -14.14
C LEU A 28 2.10 -6.69 -14.23
N GLU A 29 2.64 -6.43 -15.42
CA GLU A 29 3.58 -5.34 -15.66
C GLU A 29 2.96 -3.97 -15.37
N TYR A 30 1.71 -3.75 -15.80
CA TYR A 30 0.95 -2.55 -15.46
C TYR A 30 0.82 -2.36 -13.95
N MET A 31 0.44 -3.41 -13.21
CA MET A 31 0.30 -3.37 -11.75
C MET A 31 1.62 -3.07 -11.06
N ILE A 32 2.71 -3.66 -11.55
CA ILE A 32 4.06 -3.38 -11.07
C ILE A 32 4.36 -1.89 -11.32
N LYS A 33 4.22 -1.39 -12.55
CA LYS A 33 4.51 0.02 -12.88
C LYS A 33 3.59 1.02 -12.16
N ASN A 34 2.37 0.62 -11.82
CA ASN A 34 1.39 1.47 -11.13
C ASN A 34 1.73 1.67 -9.65
N ASN A 35 2.72 2.53 -9.39
CA ASN A 35 3.05 3.03 -8.05
C ASN A 35 2.25 4.29 -7.69
N ARG A 36 1.08 4.51 -8.31
CA ARG A 36 0.21 5.61 -7.90
C ARG A 36 -0.29 5.32 -6.49
N THR A 37 0.27 6.03 -5.53
CA THR A 37 -0.28 6.15 -4.19
C THR A 37 -1.62 6.85 -4.33
N ASN A 38 -2.70 6.21 -3.88
CA ASN A 38 -3.97 6.90 -3.75
C ASN A 38 -3.81 7.92 -2.63
N ASP A 39 -4.12 9.19 -2.89
CA ASP A 39 -4.04 10.22 -1.87
C ASP A 39 -4.96 9.84 -0.71
N ARG A 40 -4.36 9.57 0.45
CA ARG A 40 -5.09 9.23 1.65
C ARG A 40 -5.45 10.51 2.37
N TYR A 41 -6.63 11.05 2.05
CA TYR A 41 -7.21 12.19 2.78
C TYR A 41 -7.61 11.76 4.20
N SER A 42 -6.65 11.78 5.12
CA SER A 42 -6.83 11.46 6.53
C SER A 42 -6.09 12.47 7.40
N ASN A 43 -6.81 13.04 8.37
CA ASN A 43 -6.23 14.00 9.32
C ASN A 43 -5.38 13.33 10.41
N LEU A 44 -5.25 12.00 10.40
CA LEU A 44 -4.54 11.26 11.43
C LEU A 44 -3.05 11.62 11.47
N ALA A 45 -2.40 11.69 10.30
CA ALA A 45 -0.97 12.02 10.24
C ALA A 45 -0.67 13.41 10.81
N TYR A 46 -1.51 14.40 10.46
CA TYR A 46 -1.42 15.75 11.01
C TYR A 46 -1.61 15.77 12.53
N LYS A 47 -2.66 15.13 13.05
CA LYS A 47 -2.92 15.06 14.51
C LYS A 47 -1.77 14.41 15.28
N LEU A 48 -1.22 13.31 14.76
CA LEU A 48 -0.11 12.61 15.39
C LEU A 48 1.16 13.48 15.46
N ASN A 49 1.44 14.26 14.41
CA ASN A 49 2.57 15.20 14.43
C ASN A 49 2.34 16.33 15.43
N LYS A 50 1.14 16.90 15.46
CA LYS A 50 0.77 17.93 16.43
C LYS A 50 0.94 17.45 17.87
N PHE A 51 0.46 16.25 18.20
CA PHE A 51 0.62 15.68 19.55
C PHE A 51 2.08 15.38 19.93
N LYS A 52 2.96 15.12 18.97
CA LYS A 52 4.41 15.02 19.22
C LYS A 52 5.02 16.39 19.54
N GLU A 53 4.62 17.44 18.82
CA GLU A 53 5.09 18.82 19.07
C GLU A 53 4.62 19.34 20.43
N GLU A 54 3.39 19.03 20.83
CA GLU A 54 2.81 19.41 22.12
C GLU A 54 3.31 18.53 23.29
N GLY A 55 4.18 17.54 23.03
CA GLY A 55 4.75 16.65 24.05
C GLY A 55 3.77 15.65 24.66
N VAL A 56 2.57 15.50 24.09
CA VAL A 56 1.50 14.60 24.57
C VAL A 56 1.79 13.15 24.19
N LEU A 57 2.48 12.92 23.07
CA LEU A 57 3.02 11.62 22.70
C LEU A 57 4.50 11.55 23.05
N VAL A 58 4.82 10.89 24.17
CA VAL A 58 6.19 10.53 24.53
C VAL A 58 6.67 9.39 23.62
N LYS A 59 7.93 9.46 23.21
CA LYS A 59 8.61 8.44 22.39
C LYS A 59 8.49 7.04 22.99
#